data_AF-I1CCZ7-F1
#
_entry.id   AF-I1CCZ7-F1
#
_cell.length_a   1.000
_cell.length_b   1.000
_cell.length_c   1.000
_cell.angle_alpha   90.00
_cell.angle_beta   90.00
_cell.angle_gamma   90.00
#
_symmetry.space_group_name_H-M   'P 1'
#
loop_
_entity.id
_entity.type
_entity.pdbx_description
1 polymer ?
#
loop_
_entity_poly.entity_id
_entity_poly.type
_entity_poly.pdbx_seq_one_letter_code
_entity_poly.pdbx_strand_id
1 'polypeptide(L)'
;MKFPVKLSRERWVEYASNFPEAGDISPDWHMWLSRIVQEPPTEMNIQPQKWWGEPIPNFSGTVKGYKTYNTTTPKLYAWEPTVKARE
;
A
#
# COMPACT_ATOMS: atom_id res chain seq x y z
N MET A 1 -25.63 35.89 13.26
CA MET A 1 -25.40 34.44 13.15
C MET A 1 -24.55 34.19 11.91
N LYS A 2 -23.26 33.85 12.02
CA LYS A 2 -22.40 33.47 10.87
C LYS A 2 -22.24 31.95 10.86
N PHE A 3 -22.67 31.28 9.81
CA PHE A 3 -22.34 29.88 9.51
C PHE A 3 -22.08 29.75 7.99
N PRO A 4 -21.17 28.88 7.50
CA PRO A 4 -20.11 28.12 8.17
C PRO A 4 -18.70 28.40 7.58
N VAL A 5 -17.66 28.02 8.32
CA VAL A 5 -16.28 27.91 7.82
C VAL A 5 -16.25 26.91 6.64
N LYS A 6 -15.43 27.16 5.61
CA LYS A 6 -15.26 26.27 4.45
C LYS A 6 -14.55 24.96 4.88
N LEU A 7 -15.29 24.05 5.48
CA LEU A 7 -14.86 22.82 6.16
C LEU A 7 -14.23 21.71 5.29
N SER A 8 -13.70 21.99 4.10
CA SER A 8 -13.15 20.92 3.24
C SER A 8 -11.84 21.25 2.54
N ARG A 9 -11.61 22.51 2.10
CA ARG A 9 -10.46 22.88 1.24
C ARG A 9 -9.27 23.49 1.99
N GLU A 10 -9.19 23.31 3.30
CA GLU A 10 -8.14 23.91 4.14
C GLU A 10 -6.83 23.13 4.15
N ARG A 11 -6.84 21.85 3.72
CA ARG A 11 -5.67 20.98 3.62
C ARG A 11 -5.56 20.47 2.19
N TRP A 12 -4.39 20.61 1.60
CA TRP A 12 -4.06 20.11 0.26
C TRP A 12 -2.60 19.67 0.21
N VAL A 13 -2.23 18.96 -0.85
CA VAL A 13 -0.86 18.52 -1.11
C VAL A 13 -0.45 18.94 -2.52
N GLU A 14 0.79 19.36 -2.66
CA GLU A 14 1.45 19.53 -3.96
C GLU A 14 2.37 18.33 -4.14
N TYR A 15 2.12 17.54 -5.17
CA TYR A 15 2.92 16.36 -5.47
C TYR A 15 4.24 16.76 -6.14
N ALA A 16 5.32 16.08 -5.78
CA ALA A 16 6.63 16.26 -6.42
C ALA A 16 6.73 15.59 -7.80
N SER A 17 5.87 14.60 -8.08
CA SER A 17 5.83 13.86 -9.35
C SER A 17 5.12 14.65 -10.45
N ASN A 18 5.62 14.56 -11.69
CA ASN A 18 4.93 15.09 -12.87
C ASN A 18 3.67 14.28 -13.24
N PHE A 19 3.53 13.07 -12.71
CA PHE A 19 2.35 12.21 -12.85
C PHE A 19 1.83 11.89 -11.45
N PRO A 20 1.10 12.84 -10.81
CA PRO A 20 0.65 12.68 -9.44
C PRO A 20 -0.44 11.63 -9.34
N GLU A 21 -0.36 10.77 -8.32
CA GLU A 21 -1.43 9.85 -7.99
C GLU A 21 -1.77 9.89 -6.49
N ALA A 22 -3.05 9.69 -6.16
CA ALA A 22 -3.54 9.76 -4.78
C ALA A 22 -2.83 8.78 -3.82
N GLY A 23 -2.35 7.64 -4.34
CA GLY A 23 -1.60 6.64 -3.58
C GLY A 23 -0.16 7.00 -3.25
N ASP A 24 0.36 8.12 -3.77
CA ASP A 24 1.73 8.58 -3.48
C ASP A 24 1.83 9.28 -2.11
N ILE A 25 0.69 9.63 -1.50
CA ILE A 25 0.65 10.22 -0.17
C ILE A 25 1.03 9.14 0.85
N SER A 26 2.06 9.41 1.66
CA SER A 26 2.47 8.47 2.71
C SER A 26 1.38 8.30 3.78
N PRO A 27 1.31 7.14 4.47
CA PRO A 27 0.21 6.82 5.39
C PRO A 27 0.01 7.85 6.52
N ASP A 28 1.10 8.40 7.02
CA ASP A 28 1.17 9.44 8.03
C ASP A 28 0.57 10.78 7.56
N TRP A 29 0.93 11.25 6.35
CA TRP A 29 0.31 12.43 5.75
C TRP A 29 -1.14 12.19 5.33
N HIS A 30 -1.48 10.96 4.94
CA HIS A 30 -2.85 10.59 4.58
C HIS A 30 -3.81 10.80 5.76
N MET A 31 -3.42 10.42 6.98
CA MET A 31 -4.24 10.65 8.19
C MET A 31 -4.54 12.13 8.41
N TRP A 32 -3.54 13.01 8.26
CA TRP A 32 -3.71 14.44 8.42
C TRP A 32 -4.56 15.06 7.29
N LEU A 33 -4.29 14.69 6.04
CA LEU A 33 -5.03 15.22 4.88
C LEU A 33 -6.50 14.82 4.93
N SER A 34 -6.80 13.58 5.34
CA SER A 34 -8.16 13.05 5.53
C SER A 34 -8.87 13.54 6.79
N ARG A 35 -8.25 14.42 7.59
CA ARG A 35 -8.81 14.96 8.85
C ARG A 35 -9.10 13.88 9.90
N ILE A 36 -8.39 12.76 9.87
CA ILE A 36 -8.45 11.73 10.93
C ILE A 36 -7.74 12.25 12.18
N VAL A 37 -6.65 12.99 12.00
CA VAL A 37 -5.87 13.63 13.06
C VAL A 37 -5.77 15.14 12.82
N GLN A 38 -5.60 15.88 13.92
CA GLN A 38 -5.48 17.33 13.87
C GLN A 38 -4.04 17.78 13.61
N GLU A 39 -3.09 17.15 14.30
CA GLU A 39 -1.66 17.44 14.22
C GLU A 39 -1.07 16.86 12.92
N PRO A 40 -0.19 17.59 12.22
CA PRO A 40 0.53 17.06 11.07
C PRO A 40 1.58 16.03 11.53
N PRO A 41 2.00 15.10 10.66
CA PRO A 41 2.98 14.07 11.01
C PRO A 41 4.35 14.63 11.43
N THR A 42 4.66 15.89 11.09
CA THR A 42 5.86 16.60 11.57
C THR A 42 5.84 16.91 13.06
N GLU A 43 4.66 17.02 13.66
CA GLU A 43 4.46 17.28 15.10
C GLU A 43 4.13 15.99 15.87
N MET A 44 3.64 14.97 15.17
CA MET A 44 3.36 13.67 15.75
C MET A 44 4.66 12.88 15.99
N ASN A 45 4.81 12.33 17.19
CA ASN A 45 5.91 11.41 17.50
C ASN A 45 5.62 9.99 16.96
N ILE A 46 5.64 9.82 15.63
CA ILE A 46 5.38 8.53 14.98
C ILE A 46 6.62 7.63 15.11
N GLN A 47 6.50 6.59 15.92
CA GLN A 47 7.59 5.64 16.17
C GLN A 47 7.51 4.46 15.19
N PRO A 48 8.45 4.34 14.23
CA PRO A 48 8.42 3.27 13.25
C PRO A 48 8.58 1.92 13.93
N GLN A 49 7.73 0.97 13.57
CA GLN A 49 7.83 -0.40 14.06
C GLN A 49 8.75 -1.22 13.16
N LYS A 50 9.42 -2.23 13.72
CA LYS A 50 10.37 -3.10 13.00
C LYS A 50 9.81 -3.79 11.74
N TRP A 51 8.49 -3.89 11.64
CA TRP A 51 7.77 -4.56 10.55
C TRP A 51 7.17 -3.57 9.55
N TRP A 52 7.37 -2.27 9.72
CA TRP A 52 6.92 -1.25 8.77
C TRP A 52 7.85 -1.24 7.56
N GLY A 53 7.27 -1.40 6.37
CA GLY A 53 7.96 -1.14 5.12
C GLY A 53 7.89 0.33 4.74
N GLU A 54 8.74 0.75 3.80
CA GLU A 54 8.61 2.06 3.17
C GLU A 54 7.30 2.15 2.38
N PRO A 55 6.64 3.33 2.35
CA PRO A 55 5.48 3.55 1.49
C PRO A 55 5.83 3.30 0.03
N ILE A 56 5.10 2.39 -0.61
CA ILE A 56 5.23 2.10 -2.05
C ILE A 56 4.00 2.63 -2.79
N PRO A 57 4.17 3.15 -4.02
CA PRO A 57 3.04 3.65 -4.80
C PRO A 57 2.16 2.51 -5.32
N ASN A 58 0.98 2.86 -5.81
CA ASN A 58 0.06 1.91 -6.41
C ASN A 58 0.58 1.46 -7.79
N PHE A 59 0.90 0.16 -7.92
CA PHE A 59 1.37 -0.43 -9.18
C PHE A 59 0.28 -1.11 -10.02
N SER A 60 -1.00 -0.93 -9.68
CA SER A 60 -2.11 -1.49 -10.46
C SER A 60 -2.05 -1.08 -11.93
N GLY A 61 -2.26 -2.02 -12.83
CA GLY A 61 -2.16 -1.78 -14.29
C GLY A 61 -0.72 -1.67 -14.83
N THR A 62 0.31 -1.75 -13.99
CA THR A 62 1.71 -1.77 -14.41
C THR A 62 2.30 -3.18 -14.39
N VAL A 63 3.50 -3.35 -14.94
CA VAL A 63 4.25 -4.62 -14.88
C VAL A 63 4.64 -5.03 -13.45
N LYS A 64 4.69 -4.07 -12.51
CA LYS A 64 4.99 -4.29 -11.08
C LYS A 64 3.72 -4.55 -10.25
N GLY A 65 2.55 -4.66 -10.87
CA GLY A 65 1.30 -4.95 -10.18
C GLY A 65 1.38 -6.28 -9.40
N TYR A 66 0.83 -6.29 -8.19
CA TYR A 66 0.79 -7.48 -7.35
C TYR A 66 0.01 -8.60 -8.03
N LYS A 67 0.61 -9.79 -8.11
CA LYS A 67 -0.01 -11.00 -8.66
C LYS A 67 -0.17 -12.03 -7.55
N THR A 68 -1.40 -12.44 -7.31
CA THR A 68 -1.68 -13.50 -6.35
C THR A 68 -1.24 -14.86 -6.90
N TYR A 69 -0.85 -15.75 -6.00
CA TYR A 69 -0.53 -17.14 -6.30
C TYR A 69 -0.96 -18.03 -5.13
N ASN A 70 -1.03 -19.33 -5.34
CA ASN A 70 -1.30 -20.28 -4.27
C ASN A 70 -0.05 -20.41 -3.38
N THR A 71 -0.14 -19.99 -2.13
CA THR A 71 0.94 -20.08 -1.15
C THR A 71 1.07 -21.49 -0.53
N THR A 72 0.19 -22.43 -0.91
CA THR A 72 0.20 -23.81 -0.42
C THR A 72 0.89 -24.75 -1.40
N THR A 73 1.57 -25.76 -0.85
CA THR A 73 2.07 -26.89 -1.64
C THR A 73 0.92 -27.83 -2.04
N PRO A 74 1.05 -28.57 -3.15
CA PRO A 74 0.10 -29.62 -3.52
C PRO A 74 -0.13 -30.59 -2.36
N LYS A 75 -1.39 -30.95 -2.11
CA LYS A 75 -1.75 -31.90 -1.05
C LYS A 75 -1.59 -33.36 -1.47
N LEU A 76 -1.67 -33.61 -2.77
CA LEU A 76 -1.49 -34.91 -3.38
C LEU A 76 -0.28 -34.83 -4.30
N TYR A 77 0.62 -35.79 -4.16
CA TYR A 77 1.79 -35.93 -5.03
C TYR A 77 1.49 -36.99 -6.08
N ALA A 78 1.76 -36.67 -7.34
CA ALA A 78 1.66 -37.64 -8.43
C ALA A 78 2.75 -38.69 -8.27
N TRP A 79 2.45 -39.92 -8.69
CA TRP A 79 3.48 -40.95 -8.82
C TRP A 79 4.47 -40.58 -9.94
N GLU A 80 5.75 -40.59 -9.63
CA GLU A 80 6.83 -40.42 -10.61
C GLU A 80 7.20 -41.78 -11.22
N PRO A 81 7.00 -42.00 -12.54
CA PRO A 81 7.23 -43.29 -13.15
C PRO A 81 8.70 -43.70 -13.20
N THR A 82 9.02 -44.85 -12.64
CA THR A 82 10.31 -45.54 -12.85
C THR A 82 10.14 -46.68 -13.85
N VAL A 83 10.81 -46.61 -14.99
CA VAL A 83 10.77 -47.67 -16.02
C VAL A 83 11.83 -48.73 -15.71
N LYS A 84 11.41 -50.00 -15.50
CA LYS A 84 12.32 -51.16 -15.43
C LYS A 84 12.35 -51.89 -16.78
N ALA A 85 13.53 -52.31 -17.23
CA ALA A 85 13.67 -53.16 -18.42
C ALA A 85 13.03 -54.54 -18.19
N ARG A 86 12.47 -55.12 -19.25
CA ARG A 86 11.94 -56.49 -19.25
C ARG A 86 13.11 -57.48 -19.31
N GLU A 87 13.12 -58.45 -18.39
CA GLU A 87 14.06 -59.58 -18.35
C GLU A 87 13.56 -60.74 -19.23
#